data_AF-A0A316L820-F1
#
_entry.id   AF-A0A316L820-F1
#
_cell.length_a   1.000
_cell.length_b   1.000
_cell.length_c   1.000
_cell.angle_alpha   90.00
_cell.angle_beta   90.00
_cell.angle_gamma   90.00
#
_symmetry.space_group_name_H-M   'P 1'
#
loop_
_entity.id
_entity.type
_entity.pdbx_description
1 polymer ?
#
loop_
_entity_poly.entity_id
_entity_poly.type
_entity_poly.pdbx_seq_one_letter_code
_entity_poly.pdbx_strand_id
1 'polypeptide(L)' 'MIENAKISDMLFEVYDALKERGYNPINQILGYLISGDPGYISSYKEARDKITKFDRTKVLMCILEGYLEK' A
#
# COMPACT_ATOMS: atom_id res chain seq x y z
N MET A 1 15.27 -3.51 6.99
CA MET A 1 15.87 -4.12 5.77
C MET A 1 14.93 -5.14 5.13
N ILE A 2 14.76 -6.36 5.68
CA ILE A 2 13.89 -7.39 5.06
C ILE A 2 12.39 -7.02 5.12
N GLU A 3 11.93 -6.41 6.21
CA GLU A 3 10.51 -6.01 6.34
C GLU A 3 10.14 -4.87 5.37
N ASN A 4 10.99 -3.84 5.24
CA ASN A 4 10.78 -2.74 4.29
C ASN A 4 10.73 -3.23 2.84
N ALA A 5 11.58 -4.20 2.46
CA ALA A 5 11.51 -4.82 1.14
C ALA A 5 10.13 -5.48 0.89
N LYS A 6 9.62 -6.26 1.85
CA LYS A 6 8.28 -6.87 1.76
C LYS A 6 7.15 -5.85 1.68
N ILE A 7 7.24 -4.76 2.44
CA ILE A 7 6.26 -3.67 2.40
C ILE A 7 6.31 -2.98 1.04
N SER A 8 7.50 -2.72 0.51
CA SER A 8 7.70 -2.14 -0.82
C SER A 8 7.10 -3.01 -1.92
N ASP A 9 7.43 -4.32 -1.93
CA ASP A 9 6.89 -5.28 -2.88
C ASP A 9 5.35 -5.32 -2.81
N MET A 10 4.79 -5.38 -1.59
CA MET A 10 3.34 -5.33 -1.38
C MET A 10 2.73 -4.03 -1.92
N LEU A 11 3.35 -2.87 -1.70
CA LEU A 11 2.86 -1.59 -2.21
C LEU A 11 2.83 -1.57 -3.74
N PHE A 12 3.84 -2.13 -4.40
CA PHE A 12 3.84 -2.27 -5.87
C PHE A 12 2.73 -3.20 -6.36
N GLU A 13 2.54 -4.35 -5.72
CA GLU A 13 1.45 -5.28 -6.07
C GLU A 13 0.06 -4.63 -5.92
N VAL A 14 -0.15 -3.88 -4.84
CA VAL A 14 -1.41 -3.15 -4.59
C VAL A 14 -1.59 -2.03 -5.61
N TYR A 15 -0.51 -1.30 -5.93
CA TYR A 15 -0.53 -0.24 -6.92
C TYR A 15 -0.99 -0.77 -8.29
N ASP A 16 -0.39 -1.87 -8.76
CA ASP A 16 -0.71 -2.47 -10.04
C ASP A 16 -2.15 -3.03 -10.06
N ALA A 17 -2.57 -3.70 -8.99
CA ALA A 17 -3.94 -4.20 -8.87
C ALA A 17 -4.99 -3.09 -8.94
N LEU A 18 -4.73 -1.94 -8.31
CA LEU A 18 -5.62 -0.77 -8.36
C LEU A 18 -5.63 -0.14 -9.76
N LYS A 19 -4.46 -0.05 -10.40
CA LYS A 19 -4.30 0.51 -11.74
C LYS A 19 -5.03 -0.32 -12.79
N GLU A 20 -4.89 -1.65 -12.74
CA GLU A 20 -5.60 -2.58 -13.63
C GLU A 20 -7.13 -2.48 -13.51
N ARG A 21 -7.64 -2.17 -12.31
CA ARG A 21 -9.06 -1.96 -12.08
C ARG A 21 -9.57 -0.58 -12.50
N GLY A 22 -8.69 0.30 -12.97
CA GLY A 22 -9.04 1.66 -13.39
C GLY A 22 -9.18 2.65 -12.23
N TYR A 23 -8.71 2.31 -11.03
CA TYR A 23 -8.62 3.27 -9.93
C TYR A 23 -7.37 4.12 -10.05
N ASN A 24 -7.37 5.29 -9.40
CA ASN A 24 -6.14 6.03 -9.14
C ASN A 24 -5.44 5.40 -7.93
N PRO A 25 -4.31 4.68 -8.10
CA PRO A 25 -3.74 3.91 -7.01
C PRO A 25 -3.23 4.77 -5.85
N ILE A 26 -2.65 5.94 -6.17
CA ILE A 26 -2.11 6.86 -5.17
C ILE A 26 -3.23 7.38 -4.27
N ASN A 27 -4.35 7.83 -4.84
CA ASN A 27 -5.48 8.33 -4.06
C ASN A 27 -6.09 7.25 -3.16
N GLN A 28 -6.18 6.01 -3.65
CA GLN A 28 -6.74 4.89 -2.90
C GLN A 28 -5.82 4.46 -1.74
N ILE A 29 -4.52 4.31 -2.01
CA ILE A 29 -3.53 3.97 -0.97
C ILE A 29 -3.48 5.09 0.07
N LEU A 30 -3.45 6.35 -0.34
CA LEU A 30 -3.47 7.49 0.58
C LEU A 30 -4.76 7.52 1.42
N GLY A 31 -5.92 7.30 0.79
CA GLY A 31 -7.21 7.21 1.48
C GLY A 31 -7.22 6.12 2.54
N TYR A 32 -6.69 4.93 2.23
CA TYR A 32 -6.53 3.83 3.19
C TYR A 32 -5.58 4.19 4.34
N LEU A 33 -4.41 4.77 4.05
CA LEU A 33 -3.42 5.09 5.09
C LEU A 33 -3.98 6.11 6.09
N ILE A 34 -4.67 7.15 5.62
CA ILE A 34 -5.26 8.20 6.47
C ILE A 34 -6.48 7.69 7.23
N SER A 35 -7.45 7.07 6.54
CA SER A 35 -8.74 6.70 7.14
C SER A 35 -8.69 5.38 7.91
N GLY A 36 -7.86 4.44 7.47
CA GLY A 36 -7.86 3.05 7.92
C GLY A 36 -8.96 2.18 7.34
N ASP A 37 -9.81 2.74 6.47
CA ASP A 37 -10.89 2.00 5.85
C ASP A 37 -10.36 1.13 4.69
N PRO A 38 -10.37 -0.21 4.81
CA PRO A 38 -9.92 -1.10 3.74
C PRO A 38 -10.80 -1.03 2.48
N GLY A 39 -11.96 -0.37 2.53
CA GLY A 39 -12.85 -0.10 1.40
C GLY A 39 -12.19 0.68 0.26
N TYR A 40 -11.18 1.51 0.56
CA TYR A 40 -10.37 2.20 -0.45
C TYR A 40 -9.56 1.23 -1.34
N ILE A 41 -9.26 0.04 -0.85
CA ILE A 41 -8.44 -0.94 -1.56
C ILE A 41 -9.34 -2.02 -2.17
N SER A 42 -9.20 -2.24 -3.47
CA SER A 42 -9.91 -3.32 -4.17
C SER A 42 -9.48 -4.69 -3.63
N SER A 43 -10.41 -5.65 -3.56
CA SER A 43 -10.07 -7.07 -3.27
C SER A 43 -9.46 -7.81 -4.46
N TYR A 44 -9.38 -7.16 -5.64
CA TYR A 44 -8.76 -7.75 -6.82
C TYR A 44 -7.29 -8.11 -6.58
N LYS A 45 -6.89 -9.30 -7.05
CA LYS A 45 -5.54 -9.88 -6.82
C LYS A 45 -5.11 -9.86 -5.35
N GLU A 46 -6.08 -10.01 -4.44
CA GLU A 46 -5.89 -10.01 -2.99
C GLU A 46 -5.26 -8.71 -2.46
N ALA A 47 -5.33 -7.59 -3.20
CA ALA A 47 -4.64 -6.35 -2.82
C ALA A 47 -5.06 -5.85 -1.43
N ARG A 48 -6.36 -5.88 -1.12
CA ARG A 48 -6.88 -5.53 0.22
C ARG A 48 -6.30 -6.43 1.31
N ASP A 49 -6.23 -7.73 1.10
CA ASP A 49 -5.73 -8.68 2.11
C ASP A 49 -4.21 -8.57 2.26
N LYS A 50 -3.50 -8.23 1.18
CA LYS A 50 -2.05 -7.99 1.21
C LYS A 50 -1.69 -6.76 2.04
N ILE A 51 -2.36 -5.63 1.81
CA ILE A 51 -2.03 -4.39 2.51
C ILE A 51 -2.44 -4.40 3.98
N THR A 52 -3.55 -5.05 4.31
CA THR A 52 -4.06 -5.14 5.70
C THR A 52 -3.24 -6.09 6.59
N LYS A 53 -2.34 -6.91 6.03
CA LYS A 53 -1.37 -7.72 6.80
C LYS A 53 -0.29 -6.87 7.48
N PHE A 54 -0.10 -5.64 7.04
CA PHE A 54 0.91 -4.75 7.58
C PHE A 54 0.27 -3.63 8.41
N ASP A 55 0.92 -3.26 9.51
CA ASP A 55 0.52 -2.08 10.27
C ASP A 55 0.69 -0.82 9.40
N ARG A 56 -0.36 0.01 9.32
CA ARG A 56 -0.36 1.22 8.47
C ARG A 56 0.76 2.20 8.83
N THR A 57 1.13 2.30 10.11
CA THR A 57 2.23 3.13 10.58
C THR A 57 3.56 2.63 10.03
N LYS A 58 3.76 1.30 10.00
CA LYS A 58 4.94 0.69 9.37
C LYS A 58 4.98 0.94 7.86
N VAL A 59 3.84 0.85 7.18
CA VAL A 59 3.74 1.16 5.75
C VAL A 59 4.13 2.62 5.49
N LEU A 60 3.58 3.56 6.26
CA LEU A 60 3.90 4.99 6.13
C LEU A 60 5.37 5.27 6.45
N MET A 61 5.92 4.65 7.49
CA MET A 61 7.33 4.78 7.87
C MET A 61 8.24 4.28 6.75
N CYS A 62 7.95 3.11 6.16
CA CYS A 62 8.70 2.57 5.02
C CYS A 62 8.70 3.53 3.81
N ILE A 63 7.57 4.18 3.53
CA ILE A 63 7.47 5.17 2.44
C ILE A 63 8.33 6.41 2.76
N LEU A 64 8.27 6.92 3.98
CA LEU A 64 9.04 8.09 4.41
C LEU A 64 10.54 7.81 4.42
N GLU A 65 10.97 6.68 4.98
CA GLU A 65 12.37 6.22 4.96
C GLU A 65 12.87 6.12 3.53
N GLY A 66 12.16 5.42 2.63
CA GLY A 66 12.57 5.29 1.23
C GLY A 66 12.58 6.60 0.44
N TYR A 67 11.83 7.63 0.88
CA TYR A 67 11.85 8.95 0.27
C TYR A 67 12.99 9.84 0.80
N LEU A 68 13.31 9.72 2.09
CA LEU A 68 14.31 10.56 2.78
C LEU A 68 15.72 9.96 2.76
N GLU A 69 15.87 8.65 2.67
CA GLU A 69 17.12 7.96 2.35
C GLU A 69 17.45 8.20 0.86
N LYS A 70 17.98 9.39 0.57
CA LYS A 70 18.63 9.72 -0.70
C LYS A 70 20.08 9.23 -0.73
#